data_AF-A0A520YEB0-F1
#
_entry.id   AF-A0A520YEB0-F1
#
_cell.length_a   1.000
_cell.length_b   1.000
_cell.length_c   1.000
_cell.angle_alpha   90.00
_cell.angle_beta   90.00
_cell.angle_gamma   90.00
#
_symmetry.space_group_name_H-M   'P 1'
#
loop_
_entity.id
_entity.type
_entity.pdbx_description
1 polymer ?
#
loop_
_entity_poly.entity_id
_entity_poly.type
_entity_poly.pdbx_seq_one_letter_code
_entity_poly.pdbx_strand_id
1 'polypeptide(L)'
;MANLALAGGPSLVRYPGRVGSASVGDDQKYPEWLLWFSEHGVRVLILLAIAFIAFVYSRSRSNTEQRLDAIRDSVQFEPPRSYAPPNLDAYLATDVTVRSLTVHQAAYVPVYSHIYYDGGRPYLLEATLSIRNIDPRHPVYVSAVEYYDTDGKLSKKLVDRLIALGPLQTIDFLVERHDVAGGSGANFIVEWHAAGPDISPPLIEAVMVGRSGTNAISFVRRSEPLPGWMATQ
;
A
#
# COMPACT_ATOMS: atom_id res chain seq x y z
N MET A 1 39.06 63.97 -45.53
CA MET A 1 38.88 64.17 -46.98
C MET A 1 37.37 64.37 -47.18
N ALA A 2 36.83 65.58 -47.02
CA ALA A 2 36.63 66.62 -48.06
C ALA A 2 35.78 66.08 -49.24
N ASN A 3 34.74 66.69 -49.79
CA ASN A 3 34.06 68.00 -49.72
C ASN A 3 32.71 67.77 -50.47
N LEU A 4 31.54 68.32 -50.09
CA LEU A 4 30.92 69.58 -50.61
C LEU A 4 31.25 69.86 -52.11
N ALA A 5 30.38 70.26 -53.04
CA ALA A 5 29.09 70.93 -52.98
C ALA A 5 28.55 71.20 -54.41
N LEU A 6 27.26 71.59 -54.51
CA LEU A 6 26.61 72.53 -55.46
C LEU A 6 26.21 72.00 -56.86
N ALA A 7 25.12 72.43 -57.52
CA ALA A 7 24.19 73.57 -57.44
C ALA A 7 22.83 73.13 -58.06
N GLY A 8 21.67 73.80 -58.02
CA GLY A 8 21.25 75.11 -57.56
C GLY A 8 19.84 75.41 -58.11
N GLY A 9 18.99 76.05 -57.30
CA GLY A 9 18.04 77.11 -57.69
C GLY A 9 16.68 76.78 -58.36
N PRO A 10 15.67 77.68 -58.21
CA PRO A 10 14.24 77.31 -58.11
C PRO A 10 13.30 78.01 -59.13
N SER A 11 12.03 77.57 -59.21
CA SER A 11 10.95 78.37 -59.86
C SER A 11 9.59 78.16 -59.17
N LEU A 12 9.07 79.25 -58.60
CA LEU A 12 7.73 79.42 -58.03
C LEU A 12 6.69 79.69 -59.12
N VAL A 13 5.49 79.13 -59.01
CA VAL A 13 4.26 79.77 -59.51
C VAL A 13 3.07 79.49 -58.57
N ARG A 14 2.39 80.57 -58.16
CA ARG A 14 1.18 80.62 -57.33
C ARG A 14 -0.10 80.41 -58.16
N TYR A 15 -1.12 79.86 -57.49
CA TYR A 15 -2.54 79.69 -57.85
C TYR A 15 -3.27 80.97 -58.32
N PRO A 16 -4.45 80.84 -58.96
CA PRO A 16 -5.68 81.21 -58.22
C PRO A 16 -7.00 80.45 -58.60
N GLY A 17 -7.87 80.27 -57.57
CA GLY A 17 -9.37 80.31 -57.57
C GLY A 17 -10.19 79.31 -58.45
N ARG A 18 -11.47 78.99 -58.21
CA ARG A 18 -12.48 79.19 -57.14
C ARG A 18 -13.72 78.35 -57.54
N VAL A 19 -14.26 77.55 -56.60
CA VAL A 19 -15.66 77.09 -56.33
C VAL A 19 -16.55 76.49 -57.45
N GLY A 20 -17.11 75.29 -57.16
CA GLY A 20 -18.31 74.74 -57.81
C GLY A 20 -18.91 73.52 -57.08
N SER A 21 -20.05 73.75 -56.41
CA SER A 21 -21.20 72.86 -56.07
C SER A 21 -21.03 71.37 -55.72
N ALA A 22 -21.63 70.98 -54.59
CA ALA A 22 -21.93 69.61 -54.19
C ALA A 22 -23.12 69.00 -54.95
N SER A 23 -23.12 67.66 -55.15
CA SER A 23 -24.34 66.85 -55.17
C SER A 23 -24.04 65.40 -54.73
N VAL A 24 -24.85 64.97 -53.77
CA VAL A 24 -24.93 63.74 -52.98
C VAL A 24 -25.27 62.49 -53.80
N GLY A 25 -24.76 61.31 -53.36
CA GLY A 25 -25.39 60.01 -53.60
C GLY A 25 -24.42 58.82 -53.54
N ASP A 26 -24.24 58.19 -52.38
CA ASP A 26 -23.63 56.85 -52.29
C ASP A 26 -24.34 56.02 -51.20
N ASP A 27 -25.09 55.00 -51.62
CA ASP A 27 -25.82 54.05 -50.77
C ASP A 27 -24.91 52.86 -50.42
N GLN A 28 -24.32 52.87 -49.21
CA GLN A 28 -23.58 51.73 -48.67
C GLN A 28 -24.53 50.73 -48.00
N LYS A 29 -24.81 49.59 -48.65
CA LYS A 29 -25.55 48.45 -48.05
C LYS A 29 -24.62 47.54 -47.23
N TYR A 30 -24.89 47.42 -45.94
CA TYR A 30 -24.23 46.46 -45.05
C TYR A 30 -24.64 45.01 -45.36
N PRO A 31 -23.77 44.01 -45.13
CA PRO A 31 -24.11 42.61 -45.37
C PRO A 31 -25.14 42.09 -44.35
N GLU A 32 -26.17 41.40 -44.84
CA GLU A 32 -27.36 40.96 -44.08
C GLU A 32 -27.05 40.10 -42.83
N TRP A 33 -25.96 39.32 -42.82
CA TRP A 33 -25.56 38.55 -41.64
C TRP A 33 -25.17 39.44 -40.45
N LEU A 34 -24.69 40.66 -40.73
CA LEU A 34 -24.26 41.63 -39.72
C LEU A 34 -25.47 42.31 -39.07
N LEU A 35 -26.55 42.50 -39.84
CA LEU A 35 -27.85 43.00 -39.35
C LEU A 35 -28.60 41.90 -38.58
N TRP A 36 -28.53 40.65 -39.04
CA TRP A 36 -29.03 39.51 -38.29
C TRP A 36 -28.35 39.38 -36.92
N PHE A 37 -27.04 39.62 -36.87
CA PHE A 37 -26.26 39.61 -35.62
C PHE A 37 -26.60 40.80 -34.71
N SER A 38 -26.95 41.97 -35.24
CA SER A 38 -27.37 43.10 -34.40
C SER A 38 -28.77 42.89 -33.80
N GLU A 39 -29.66 42.18 -34.51
CA GLU A 39 -30.99 41.84 -34.00
C GLU A 39 -30.99 40.64 -33.03
N HIS A 40 -30.19 39.61 -33.30
CA HIS A 40 -30.23 38.33 -32.58
C HIS A 40 -29.00 38.08 -31.69
N GLY A 41 -27.98 38.94 -31.76
CA GLY A 41 -26.69 38.74 -31.07
C GLY A 41 -26.84 38.60 -29.56
N VAL A 42 -27.74 39.36 -28.94
CA VAL A 42 -28.04 39.24 -27.50
C VAL A 42 -28.61 37.85 -27.16
N ARG A 43 -29.51 37.31 -27.99
CA ARG A 43 -30.10 35.98 -27.77
C ARG A 43 -29.07 34.86 -27.91
N VAL A 44 -28.16 34.97 -28.88
CA VAL A 44 -27.04 34.02 -29.07
C VAL A 44 -26.09 34.06 -27.89
N LEU A 45 -25.74 35.25 -27.39
CA LEU A 45 -24.88 35.39 -26.20
C LEU A 45 -25.54 34.81 -24.94
N ILE A 46 -26.86 35.00 -24.77
CA ILE A 46 -27.61 34.39 -23.66
C ILE A 46 -27.58 32.86 -23.76
N LEU A 47 -27.83 32.29 -24.94
CA LEU A 47 -27.79 30.83 -25.14
C LEU A 47 -26.39 30.25 -24.90
N LEU A 48 -25.34 30.95 -25.34
CA LEU A 48 -23.95 30.56 -25.07
C LEU A 48 -23.61 30.65 -23.58
N ALA A 49 -24.09 31.67 -22.87
CA ALA A 49 -23.90 31.80 -21.44
C ALA A 49 -24.62 30.67 -20.67
N ILE A 50 -25.86 30.33 -21.05
CA ILE A 50 -26.61 29.21 -20.47
C ILE A 50 -25.89 27.88 -20.73
N ALA A 51 -25.43 27.65 -21.96
CA ALA A 51 -24.68 26.45 -22.31
C ALA A 51 -23.35 26.35 -21.53
N PHE A 52 -22.66 27.48 -21.34
CA PHE A 52 -21.44 27.54 -20.55
C PHE A 52 -21.70 27.26 -19.06
N ILE A 53 -22.76 27.83 -18.49
CA ILE A 53 -23.18 27.56 -17.11
C ILE A 53 -23.54 26.08 -16.95
N ALA A 54 -24.30 25.50 -17.88
CA ALA A 54 -24.65 24.08 -17.89
C ALA A 54 -23.41 23.18 -18.02
N PHE A 55 -22.42 23.60 -18.82
CA PHE A 55 -21.14 22.91 -18.96
C PHE A 55 -20.32 22.95 -17.67
N VAL A 56 -20.20 24.11 -17.04
CA VAL A 56 -19.52 24.27 -15.74
C VAL A 56 -20.23 23.43 -14.67
N TYR A 57 -21.56 23.45 -14.64
CA TYR A 57 -22.36 22.68 -13.70
C TYR A 57 -22.21 21.16 -13.91
N SER A 58 -22.24 20.71 -15.17
CA SER A 58 -22.01 19.31 -15.55
C SER A 58 -20.62 18.82 -15.15
N ARG A 59 -19.58 19.62 -15.43
CA ARG A 59 -18.19 19.32 -15.07
C ARG A 59 -17.96 19.32 -13.55
N SER A 60 -18.66 20.19 -12.81
CA SER A 60 -18.58 20.25 -11.34
C SER A 60 -19.24 19.05 -10.68
N ARG A 61 -20.32 18.53 -11.26
CA ARG A 61 -21.07 17.39 -10.70
C ARG A 61 -20.27 16.10 -10.77
N SER A 62 -19.64 15.80 -11.91
CA SER A 62 -18.85 14.57 -12.09
C SER A 62 -17.60 14.50 -11.21
N ASN A 63 -17.02 15.65 -10.87
CA ASN A 63 -15.82 15.71 -10.01
C ASN A 63 -16.13 15.51 -8.51
N THR A 64 -17.39 15.68 -8.11
CA THR A 64 -17.82 15.56 -6.69
C THR A 64 -18.18 14.11 -6.34
N GLU A 65 -18.78 13.38 -7.28
CA GLU A 65 -19.16 11.97 -7.10
C GLU A 65 -17.94 11.06 -6.91
N GLN A 66 -16.85 11.28 -7.67
CA GLN A 66 -15.61 10.51 -7.53
C GLN A 66 -14.95 10.63 -6.14
N ARG A 67 -15.08 11.80 -5.50
CA ARG A 67 -14.55 12.02 -4.14
C ARG A 67 -15.43 11.37 -3.08
N LEU A 68 -16.73 11.31 -3.32
CA LEU A 68 -17.68 10.66 -2.42
C LEU A 68 -17.52 9.13 -2.46
N ASP A 69 -17.24 8.54 -3.62
CA ASP A 69 -16.94 7.12 -3.76
C ASP A 69 -15.62 6.74 -3.07
N ALA A 70 -14.55 7.54 -3.25
CA ALA A 70 -13.29 7.35 -2.55
C ALA A 70 -13.39 7.52 -1.01
N ILE A 71 -14.31 8.37 -0.55
CA ILE A 71 -14.64 8.52 0.88
C ILE A 71 -15.49 7.34 1.37
N ARG A 72 -16.45 6.86 0.58
CA ARG A 72 -17.27 5.68 0.90
C ARG A 72 -16.42 4.40 1.01
N ASP A 73 -15.41 4.25 0.16
CA ASP A 73 -14.47 3.12 0.20
C ASP A 73 -13.49 3.19 1.39
N SER A 74 -13.08 4.40 1.81
CA SER A 74 -12.20 4.58 2.98
C SER A 74 -12.92 4.50 4.33
N VAL A 75 -14.25 4.65 4.38
CA VAL A 75 -15.06 4.48 5.61
C VAL A 75 -15.19 3.01 6.02
N GLN A 76 -14.97 2.06 5.10
CA GLN A 76 -14.97 0.63 5.41
C GLN A 76 -13.57 0.05 5.66
N PHE A 77 -12.51 0.84 5.51
CA PHE A 77 -11.15 0.39 5.79
C PHE A 77 -10.89 0.42 7.30
N GLU A 78 -11.13 -0.69 7.98
CA GLU A 78 -10.50 -0.93 9.28
C GLU A 78 -9.03 -1.29 9.03
N PRO A 79 -8.06 -0.48 9.49
CA PRO A 79 -6.67 -0.86 9.37
C PRO A 79 -6.45 -2.19 10.11
N PRO A 80 -5.58 -3.08 9.59
CA PRO A 80 -5.23 -4.29 10.32
C PRO A 80 -4.71 -3.90 11.70
N ARG A 81 -5.15 -4.63 12.73
CA ARG A 81 -4.68 -4.39 14.10
C ARG A 81 -3.17 -4.58 14.13
N SER A 82 -2.47 -3.68 14.82
CA SER A 82 -1.06 -3.90 15.16
C SER A 82 -0.93 -5.22 15.92
N TYR A 83 0.23 -5.88 15.76
CA TYR A 83 0.50 -7.11 16.47
C TYR A 83 0.36 -6.89 17.98
N ALA A 84 -0.35 -7.81 18.64
CA ALA A 84 -0.38 -7.95 20.07
C ALA A 84 -0.05 -9.41 20.40
N PRO A 85 0.86 -9.69 21.35
CA PRO A 85 1.14 -11.06 21.77
C PRO A 85 -0.17 -11.80 22.12
N PRO A 86 -0.34 -13.04 21.65
CA PRO A 86 -1.57 -13.79 21.90
C PRO A 86 -1.76 -14.00 23.39
N ASN A 87 -2.97 -13.73 23.89
CA ASN A 87 -3.32 -14.11 25.26
C ASN A 87 -3.52 -15.62 25.31
N LEU A 88 -2.50 -16.34 25.79
CA LEU A 88 -2.51 -17.80 25.89
C LEU A 88 -3.63 -18.35 26.79
N ASP A 89 -4.23 -17.55 27.68
CA ASP A 89 -5.35 -18.01 28.52
C ASP A 89 -6.61 -18.30 27.68
N ALA A 90 -6.76 -17.62 26.54
CA ALA A 90 -7.86 -17.83 25.60
C ALA A 90 -7.76 -19.16 24.83
N TYR A 91 -6.63 -19.85 24.94
CA TYR A 91 -6.34 -21.10 24.21
C TYR A 91 -6.16 -22.29 25.16
N LEU A 92 -6.49 -22.17 26.45
CA LEU A 92 -6.27 -23.25 27.41
C LEU A 92 -7.03 -24.53 27.03
N ALA A 93 -6.32 -25.66 27.03
CA ALA A 93 -6.92 -26.97 26.84
C ALA A 93 -7.47 -27.52 28.18
N THR A 94 -8.52 -26.88 28.72
CA THR A 94 -9.06 -27.19 30.06
C THR A 94 -9.61 -28.62 30.22
N ASP A 95 -10.08 -29.24 29.14
CA ASP A 95 -10.81 -30.52 29.19
C ASP A 95 -10.00 -31.70 28.63
N VAL A 96 -8.71 -31.53 28.36
CA VAL A 96 -7.88 -32.53 27.68
C VAL A 96 -6.69 -32.91 28.54
N THR A 97 -6.56 -34.20 28.84
CA THR A 97 -5.37 -34.72 29.52
C THR A 97 -4.32 -35.05 28.47
N VAL A 98 -3.07 -34.60 28.63
CA VAL A 98 -1.97 -34.90 27.67
C VAL A 98 -1.86 -36.41 27.36
N ARG A 99 -2.16 -37.28 28.34
CA ARG A 99 -2.15 -38.74 28.18
C ARG A 99 -3.16 -39.29 27.17
N SER A 100 -4.22 -38.55 26.83
CA SER A 100 -5.18 -38.97 25.79
C SER A 100 -4.73 -38.59 24.38
N LEU A 101 -3.64 -37.83 24.25
CA LEU A 101 -3.07 -37.45 22.96
C LEU A 101 -2.07 -38.53 22.53
N THR A 102 -2.38 -39.22 21.44
CA THR A 102 -1.59 -40.36 20.97
C THR A 102 -0.44 -39.93 20.05
N VAL A 103 -0.53 -38.73 19.48
CA VAL A 103 0.51 -38.14 18.65
C VAL A 103 1.23 -37.06 19.45
N HIS A 104 2.55 -37.16 19.51
CA HIS A 104 3.46 -36.13 20.04
C HIS A 104 4.62 -35.99 19.07
N GLN A 105 4.83 -34.78 18.55
CA GLN A 105 5.90 -34.46 17.61
C GLN A 105 6.47 -33.08 17.90
N ALA A 106 7.72 -32.87 17.47
CA ALA A 106 8.37 -31.58 17.49
C ALA A 106 8.77 -31.16 16.08
N ALA A 107 8.82 -29.86 15.86
CA ALA A 107 9.23 -29.26 14.59
C ALA A 107 10.28 -28.16 14.84
N TYR A 108 11.36 -28.20 14.08
CA TYR A 108 12.40 -27.19 14.06
C TYR A 108 12.07 -26.14 12.99
N VAL A 109 12.06 -24.86 13.36
CA VAL A 109 11.75 -23.75 12.45
C VAL A 109 12.93 -22.78 12.41
N PRO A 110 13.70 -22.72 11.30
CA PRO A 110 14.82 -21.80 11.21
C PRO A 110 14.32 -20.35 11.06
N VAL A 111 14.90 -19.45 11.85
CA VAL A 111 14.62 -18.01 11.79
C VAL A 111 15.90 -17.19 11.89
N TYR A 112 15.82 -15.93 11.50
CA TYR A 112 17.00 -15.08 11.41
C TYR A 112 16.67 -13.74 12.01
N SER A 113 17.38 -13.33 13.05
CA SER A 113 17.32 -11.97 13.60
C SER A 113 18.05 -11.00 12.67
N HIS A 114 19.09 -11.50 12.00
CA HIS A 114 19.76 -10.83 10.90
C HIS A 114 20.37 -11.81 9.91
N ILE A 115 20.56 -11.33 8.69
CA ILE A 115 21.39 -11.97 7.67
C ILE A 115 22.54 -11.04 7.29
N TYR A 116 23.45 -11.48 6.43
CA TYR A 116 24.60 -10.68 6.04
C TYR A 116 24.51 -10.22 4.58
N TYR A 117 24.94 -9.00 4.32
CA TYR A 117 25.07 -8.44 2.98
C TYR A 117 26.32 -7.57 2.90
N ASP A 118 26.74 -7.20 1.68
CA ASP A 118 27.81 -6.22 1.43
C ASP A 118 29.06 -6.43 2.31
N GLY A 119 29.68 -7.60 2.15
CA GLY A 119 30.92 -7.94 2.86
C GLY A 119 30.75 -8.30 4.34
N GLY A 120 29.56 -8.76 4.76
CA GLY A 120 29.33 -9.24 6.13
C GLY A 120 28.61 -8.26 7.05
N ARG A 121 28.06 -7.16 6.52
CA ARG A 121 27.27 -6.23 7.32
C ARG A 121 25.92 -6.85 7.68
N PRO A 122 25.45 -6.71 8.92
CA PRO A 122 24.18 -7.29 9.33
C PRO A 122 23.01 -6.51 8.72
N TYR A 123 22.04 -7.25 8.20
CA TYR A 123 20.74 -6.78 7.77
C TYR A 123 19.69 -7.32 8.74
N LEU A 124 19.18 -6.46 9.61
CA LEU A 124 18.23 -6.83 10.65
C LEU A 124 16.87 -7.22 10.07
N LEU A 125 16.29 -8.26 10.64
CA LEU A 125 15.03 -8.87 10.25
C LEU A 125 14.12 -8.95 11.47
N GLU A 126 12.84 -8.78 11.23
CA GLU A 126 11.76 -9.17 12.14
C GLU A 126 11.26 -10.55 11.72
N ALA A 127 10.92 -11.42 12.67
CA ALA A 127 10.50 -12.78 12.38
C ALA A 127 9.13 -13.07 13.03
N THR A 128 8.18 -13.50 12.21
CA THR A 128 6.86 -13.96 12.67
C THR A 128 6.79 -15.47 12.51
N LEU A 129 6.71 -16.20 13.61
CA LEU A 129 6.35 -17.62 13.63
C LEU A 129 4.83 -17.75 13.53
N SER A 130 4.35 -18.53 12.58
CA SER A 130 2.93 -18.84 12.39
C SER A 130 2.71 -20.34 12.56
N ILE A 131 1.80 -20.71 13.46
CA ILE A 131 1.37 -22.09 13.68
C ILE A 131 -0.10 -22.18 13.28
N ARG A 132 -0.38 -22.94 12.22
CA ARG A 132 -1.71 -23.06 11.62
C ARG A 132 -2.22 -24.48 11.79
N ASN A 133 -3.33 -24.66 12.48
CA ASN A 133 -4.07 -25.92 12.39
C ASN A 133 -4.71 -26.00 10.99
N ILE A 134 -4.28 -26.94 10.16
CA ILE A 134 -4.83 -27.13 8.81
C ILE A 134 -5.91 -28.21 8.77
N ASP A 135 -6.18 -28.88 9.89
CA ASP A 135 -7.28 -29.83 9.99
C ASP A 135 -8.62 -29.07 10.07
N PRO A 136 -9.59 -29.39 9.20
CA PRO A 136 -10.87 -28.68 9.14
C PRO A 136 -11.87 -29.14 10.22
N ARG A 137 -11.57 -30.21 10.97
CA ARG A 137 -12.55 -30.84 11.88
C ARG A 137 -12.02 -30.97 13.31
N HIS A 138 -10.73 -31.21 13.47
CA HIS A 138 -10.16 -31.56 14.76
C HIS A 138 -9.19 -30.49 15.27
N PRO A 139 -9.11 -30.29 16.59
CA PRO A 139 -8.10 -29.42 17.18
C PRO A 139 -6.72 -30.07 17.16
N VAL A 140 -5.69 -29.23 17.12
CA VAL A 140 -4.30 -29.59 17.38
C VAL A 140 -3.86 -28.87 18.65
N TYR A 141 -3.01 -29.50 19.45
CA TYR A 141 -2.54 -28.92 20.71
C TYR A 141 -1.07 -28.55 20.60
N VAL A 142 -0.68 -27.40 21.11
CA VAL A 142 0.72 -26.95 21.17
C VAL A 142 1.11 -26.95 22.64
N SER A 143 2.20 -27.64 23.00
CA SER A 143 2.68 -27.70 24.38
C SER A 143 3.88 -26.80 24.65
N ALA A 144 4.68 -26.53 23.62
CA ALA A 144 5.86 -25.68 23.75
C ALA A 144 6.13 -24.90 22.46
N VAL A 145 6.54 -23.65 22.62
CA VAL A 145 7.14 -22.83 21.56
C VAL A 145 8.36 -22.17 22.18
N GLU A 146 9.53 -22.68 21.83
CA GLU A 146 10.80 -22.28 22.42
C GLU A 146 11.67 -21.60 21.36
N TYR A 147 12.33 -20.51 21.72
CA TYR A 147 13.20 -19.73 20.85
C TYR A 147 14.66 -19.89 21.29
N TYR A 148 15.50 -20.37 20.38
CA TYR A 148 16.92 -20.61 20.60
C TYR A 148 17.76 -19.64 19.78
N ASP A 149 18.89 -19.23 20.35
CA ASP A 149 19.89 -18.42 19.65
C ASP A 149 20.81 -19.25 18.74
N THR A 150 21.73 -18.57 18.07
CA THR A 150 22.68 -19.15 17.12
C THR A 150 23.61 -20.19 17.76
N ASP A 151 23.86 -20.07 19.06
CA ASP A 151 24.71 -21.00 19.81
C ASP A 151 23.90 -22.19 20.38
N GLY A 152 22.60 -22.26 20.08
CA GLY A 152 21.70 -23.30 20.55
C GLY A 152 21.28 -23.12 22.01
N LYS A 153 21.40 -21.92 22.57
CA LYS A 153 20.92 -21.62 23.92
C LYS A 153 19.47 -21.16 23.88
N LEU A 154 18.67 -21.70 24.80
CA LEU A 154 17.28 -21.28 24.99
C LEU A 154 17.23 -19.81 25.44
N SER A 155 16.62 -18.97 24.60
CA SER A 155 16.48 -17.53 24.81
C SER A 155 15.11 -17.19 25.42
N LYS A 156 14.02 -17.73 24.87
CA LYS A 156 12.64 -17.45 25.32
C LYS A 156 11.75 -18.68 25.23
N LYS A 157 10.84 -18.84 26.19
CA LYS A 157 9.68 -19.75 26.08
C LYS A 157 8.44 -18.89 25.80
N LEU A 158 7.87 -19.03 24.61
CA LEU A 158 6.67 -18.30 24.18
C LEU A 158 5.40 -19.04 24.53
N VAL A 159 5.46 -20.37 24.60
CA VAL A 159 4.42 -21.25 25.14
C VAL A 159 5.12 -22.28 26.01
N ASP A 160 4.63 -22.46 27.24
CA ASP A 160 5.15 -23.38 28.25
C ASP A 160 4.04 -24.26 28.87
N ARG A 161 2.89 -24.32 28.21
CA ARG A 161 1.67 -25.02 28.65
C ARG A 161 0.87 -25.51 27.47
N LEU A 162 0.00 -26.49 27.71
CA LEU A 162 -0.86 -27.05 26.68
C LEU A 162 -1.94 -26.04 26.26
N ILE A 163 -1.87 -25.59 25.01
CA ILE A 163 -2.89 -24.77 24.36
C ILE A 163 -3.54 -25.55 23.22
N ALA A 164 -4.81 -25.27 22.94
CA ALA A 164 -5.57 -25.86 21.86
C ALA A 164 -5.73 -24.85 20.71
N LEU A 165 -5.40 -25.28 19.50
CA LEU A 165 -5.74 -24.61 18.26
C LEU A 165 -6.94 -25.33 17.65
N GLY A 166 -8.08 -24.67 17.64
CA GLY A 166 -9.30 -25.15 17.00
C GLY A 166 -9.12 -25.39 15.49
N PRO A 167 -10.10 -26.02 14.83
CA PRO A 167 -10.03 -26.26 13.40
C PRO A 167 -9.76 -24.97 12.62
N LEU A 168 -8.80 -25.00 11.70
CA LEU A 168 -8.38 -23.85 10.89
C LEU A 168 -7.86 -22.63 11.68
N GLN A 169 -7.65 -22.76 13.00
CA GLN A 169 -7.15 -21.67 13.82
C GLN A 169 -5.65 -21.47 13.63
N THR A 170 -5.22 -20.21 13.70
CA THR A 170 -3.82 -19.79 13.64
C THR A 170 -3.44 -19.06 14.92
N ILE A 171 -2.20 -19.25 15.35
CA ILE A 171 -1.55 -18.44 16.38
C ILE A 171 -0.19 -17.97 15.86
N ASP A 172 0.15 -16.72 16.12
CA ASP A 172 1.36 -16.08 15.62
C ASP A 172 2.20 -15.49 16.77
N PHE A 173 3.51 -15.65 16.65
CA PHE A 173 4.49 -15.10 17.59
C PHE A 173 5.49 -14.21 16.86
N LEU A 174 5.66 -12.98 17.32
CA LEU A 174 6.59 -12.01 16.74
C LEU A 174 7.88 -11.94 17.57
N VAL A 175 9.02 -12.07 16.88
CA VAL A 175 10.33 -11.63 17.37
C VAL A 175 10.66 -10.35 16.64
N GLU A 176 10.59 -9.25 17.38
CA GLU A 176 10.76 -7.90 16.85
C GLU A 176 12.16 -7.69 16.29
N ARG A 177 12.27 -6.82 15.29
CA ARG A 177 13.54 -6.51 14.61
C ARG A 177 14.69 -6.12 15.55
N HIS A 178 14.37 -5.46 16.67
CA HIS A 178 15.39 -4.98 17.61
C HIS A 178 15.94 -6.11 18.50
N ASP A 179 15.28 -7.26 18.53
CA ASP A 179 15.74 -8.44 19.24
C ASP A 179 16.80 -9.17 18.42
N VAL A 180 18.04 -8.75 18.60
CA VAL A 180 19.21 -9.34 17.93
C VAL A 180 19.76 -10.55 18.67
N ALA A 181 19.17 -10.94 19.81
CA ALA A 181 19.72 -11.96 20.69
C ALA A 181 19.73 -13.35 20.04
N GLY A 182 18.83 -13.62 19.08
CA GLY A 182 18.85 -14.90 18.35
C GLY A 182 20.01 -15.04 17.37
N GLY A 183 20.54 -13.93 16.85
CA GLY A 183 21.58 -13.92 15.84
C GLY A 183 21.15 -14.48 14.47
N SER A 184 22.13 -14.94 13.69
CA SER A 184 21.97 -15.40 12.29
C SER A 184 21.67 -16.90 12.15
N GLY A 185 21.59 -17.64 13.25
CA GLY A 185 21.25 -19.07 13.28
C GLY A 185 20.14 -19.39 14.27
N ALA A 186 19.30 -18.40 14.60
CA ALA A 186 18.19 -18.57 15.53
C ALA A 186 17.19 -19.62 15.02
N ASN A 187 16.43 -20.20 15.95
CA ASN A 187 15.39 -21.15 15.59
C ASN A 187 14.28 -21.21 16.64
N PHE A 188 13.13 -21.70 16.20
CA PHE A 188 12.09 -22.14 17.11
C PHE A 188 12.03 -23.65 17.16
N ILE A 189 11.75 -24.18 18.34
CA ILE A 189 11.26 -25.54 18.52
C ILE A 189 9.78 -25.46 18.91
N VAL A 190 8.93 -26.11 18.12
CA VAL A 190 7.49 -26.17 18.36
C VAL A 190 7.10 -27.60 18.66
N GLU A 191 6.58 -27.84 19.85
CA GLU A 191 6.01 -29.13 20.21
C GLU A 191 4.50 -29.11 20.11
N TRP A 192 3.97 -30.14 19.46
CA TRP A 192 2.55 -30.26 19.23
C TRP A 192 2.07 -31.70 19.39
N HIS A 193 0.78 -31.82 19.62
CA HIS A 193 0.09 -33.06 19.93
C HIS A 193 -1.23 -33.13 19.18
N ALA A 194 -1.69 -34.35 18.94
CA ALA A 194 -3.02 -34.62 18.39
C ALA A 194 -3.64 -35.86 19.04
N ALA A 195 -4.97 -35.92 19.03
CA ALA A 195 -5.71 -37.05 19.61
C ALA A 195 -5.47 -38.36 18.85
N GLY A 196 -5.25 -38.29 17.53
CA GLY A 196 -5.06 -39.43 16.65
C GLY A 196 -4.14 -39.14 15.46
N PRO A 197 -3.58 -40.17 14.81
CA PRO A 197 -2.69 -40.05 13.66
C PRO A 197 -3.40 -39.64 12.35
N ASP A 198 -4.73 -39.65 12.34
CA ASP A 198 -5.57 -39.21 11.23
C ASP A 198 -5.76 -37.68 11.19
N ILE A 199 -5.39 -36.98 12.25
CA ILE A 199 -5.42 -35.52 12.34
C ILE A 199 -4.22 -34.96 11.57
N SER A 200 -4.46 -33.95 10.73
CA SER A 200 -3.40 -33.33 9.93
C SER A 200 -2.38 -32.60 10.83
N PRO A 201 -1.06 -32.77 10.60
CA PRO A 201 -0.06 -32.01 11.34
C PRO A 201 -0.22 -30.51 11.07
N PRO A 202 0.04 -29.62 12.06
CA PRO A 202 -0.05 -28.19 11.86
C PRO A 202 0.97 -27.72 10.81
N LEU A 203 0.59 -26.72 10.00
CA LEU A 203 1.53 -26.01 9.14
C LEU A 203 2.26 -24.96 9.99
N ILE A 204 3.57 -25.14 10.12
CA ILE A 204 4.43 -24.25 10.91
C ILE A 204 5.42 -23.58 9.96
N GLU A 205 5.40 -22.25 9.97
CA GLU A 205 6.25 -21.44 9.10
C GLU A 205 6.72 -20.17 9.82
N ALA A 206 7.88 -19.67 9.43
CA ALA A 206 8.37 -18.38 9.86
C ALA A 206 8.50 -17.43 8.67
N VAL A 207 7.92 -16.25 8.82
CA VAL A 207 7.99 -15.16 7.85
C VAL A 207 8.98 -14.15 8.39
N MET A 208 10.08 -13.91 7.68
CA MET A 208 11.01 -12.84 8.01
C MET A 208 10.79 -11.64 7.10
N VAL A 209 10.74 -10.46 7.68
CA VAL A 209 10.63 -9.18 6.99
C VAL A 209 11.74 -8.27 7.47
N GLY A 210 12.48 -7.68 6.53
CA GLY A 210 13.50 -6.70 6.85
C GLY A 210 13.40 -5.49 5.95
N ARG A 211 13.74 -4.33 6.52
CA ARG A 211 13.68 -3.05 5.81
C ARG A 211 14.90 -2.20 6.13
N SER A 212 15.64 -1.76 5.11
CA SER A 212 16.74 -0.80 5.25
C SER A 212 16.55 0.32 4.24
N GLY A 213 16.22 1.52 4.73
CA GLY A 213 15.81 2.64 3.88
C GLY A 213 14.59 2.30 3.02
N THR A 214 14.77 2.39 1.70
CA THR A 214 13.76 2.06 0.67
C THR A 214 13.76 0.59 0.26
N ASN A 215 14.77 -0.18 0.66
CA ASN A 215 14.89 -1.59 0.29
C ASN A 215 14.21 -2.43 1.37
N ALA A 216 13.27 -3.29 0.96
CA ALA A 216 12.66 -4.29 1.81
C ALA A 216 12.88 -5.68 1.20
N ILE A 217 13.06 -6.66 2.07
CA ILE A 217 13.10 -8.07 1.70
C ILE A 217 12.15 -8.84 2.61
N SER A 218 11.57 -9.91 2.07
CA SER A 218 10.80 -10.84 2.86
C SER A 218 10.99 -12.26 2.33
N PHE A 219 11.05 -13.23 3.23
CA PHE A 219 11.14 -14.63 2.85
C PHE A 219 10.54 -15.52 3.93
N VAL A 220 10.13 -16.71 3.52
CA VAL A 220 9.50 -17.70 4.40
C VAL A 220 10.41 -18.91 4.56
N ARG A 221 10.38 -19.50 5.76
CA ARG A 221 10.95 -20.81 6.04
C ARG A 221 9.88 -21.71 6.64
N ARG A 222 9.81 -22.94 6.14
CA ARG A 222 8.94 -23.97 6.72
C ARG A 222 9.69 -24.71 7.80
N SER A 223 8.94 -25.31 8.71
CA SER A 223 9.49 -26.22 9.70
C SER A 223 9.97 -27.53 9.09
N GLU A 224 10.99 -28.12 9.68
CA GLU A 224 11.38 -29.51 9.47
C GLU A 224 10.98 -30.36 10.69
N PRO A 225 10.48 -31.60 10.51
CA PRO A 225 10.22 -32.49 11.64
C PRO A 225 11.50 -32.75 12.45
N LEU A 226 11.37 -32.79 13.77
CA LEU A 226 12.49 -33.06 14.68
C LEU A 226 12.18 -34.31 15.54
N PRO A 227 12.41 -35.54 15.00
CA PRO A 227 12.10 -36.78 15.70
C PRO A 227 12.92 -36.94 16.99
N GLY A 228 12.28 -37.41 18.05
CA GLY A 228 12.95 -37.73 19.31
C GLY A 228 13.29 -36.53 20.20
N TRP A 229 12.88 -35.31 19.81
CA TRP A 229 12.95 -34.16 20.70
C TRP A 229 11.91 -34.31 21.83
N MET A 230 12.37 -34.07 23.05
CA MET A 230 11.54 -33.89 24.23
C MET A 230 12.05 -32.64 24.91
N ALA A 231 11.24 -31.58 25.00
CA ALA A 231 11.61 -30.38 25.74
C ALA A 231 12.04 -30.78 27.15
N THR A 232 13.11 -30.14 27.61
CA THR A 232 13.56 -30.30 28.99
C THR A 232 12.48 -29.69 29.88
N GLN A 233 11.79 -30.53 30.65
CA GLN A 233 10.80 -30.12 31.65
C GLN A 233 11.43 -29.19 32.70
#